data_AF-A0A2E3YN96-F1
#
_entry.id   AF-A0A2E3YN96-F1
#
_cell.length_a   1.000
_cell.length_b   1.000
_cell.length_c   1.000
_cell.angle_alpha   90.00
_cell.angle_beta   90.00
_cell.angle_gamma   90.00
#
_symmetry.space_group_name_H-M   'P 1'
#
loop_
_entity.id
_entity.type
_entity.pdbx_description
1 polymer ?
#
loop_
_entity_poly.entity_id
_entity_poly.type
_entity_poly.pdbx_seq_one_letter_code
_entity_poly.pdbx_strand_id
1 'polypeptide(L)'
;MRTLIFFISVISQFWFSGTVLAQGWVEFVDEVDRFGVNFPGDPEIQEFSYTSEFNAIFPGRVYSAEIGTNTYSVTVVHFADAERIHDAMDKTIAQSGPSNWLYDQRASVARAAREFRQRDGEVTYDAWSHIDRVEGLQLQLTNADGSRTFAGIYLNGNVDRLYVLEATVDARSPSPGLFQQSLYFLDDEGDRIRYRLSTNGCSVHPDIEPDNSAIAVLSIR
;
A
#
# COMPACT_ATOMS: atom_id res chain seq x y z
N MET A 1 81.77 8.58 14.24
CA MET A 1 80.98 9.76 13.83
C MET A 1 80.17 9.39 12.61
N ARG A 2 78.83 9.33 12.75
CA ARG A 2 77.76 9.51 11.73
C ARG A 2 76.50 8.70 12.14
N THR A 3 75.70 9.39 12.95
CA THR A 3 74.22 9.50 12.95
C THR A 3 73.47 8.62 11.93
N LEU A 4 72.62 7.68 12.36
CA LEU A 4 71.18 7.81 12.70
C LEU A 4 70.27 8.01 11.47
N ILE A 5 69.24 7.17 11.34
CA ILE A 5 67.80 7.50 11.27
C ILE A 5 67.04 6.18 11.00
N PHE A 6 66.25 5.72 11.98
CA PHE A 6 65.23 4.69 11.78
C PHE A 6 63.93 5.38 11.35
N PHE A 7 63.47 5.13 10.12
CA PHE A 7 62.13 5.50 9.69
C PHE A 7 61.14 4.42 10.16
N ILE A 8 60.39 4.72 11.22
CA ILE A 8 59.21 3.92 11.59
C ILE A 8 58.08 4.39 10.69
N SER A 9 57.79 3.61 9.64
CA SER A 9 56.61 3.81 8.80
C SER A 9 55.39 3.25 9.52
N VAL A 10 54.63 4.11 10.19
CA VAL A 10 53.32 3.75 10.75
C VAL A 10 52.33 3.71 9.60
N ILE A 11 52.05 2.50 9.09
CA ILE A 11 50.96 2.27 8.14
C ILE A 11 49.66 2.38 8.94
N SER A 12 49.00 3.52 8.83
CA SER A 12 47.66 3.73 9.36
C SER A 12 46.67 3.00 8.46
N GLN A 13 46.28 1.79 8.86
CA GLN A 13 45.18 1.07 8.23
C GLN A 13 43.88 1.81 8.56
N PHE A 14 43.42 2.63 7.61
CA PHE A 14 42.03 3.09 7.60
C PHE A 14 41.15 1.86 7.42
N TRP A 15 40.54 1.44 8.53
CA TRP A 15 39.43 0.49 8.51
C TRP A 15 38.31 1.16 7.70
N PHE A 16 38.03 0.63 6.51
CA PHE A 16 36.78 0.92 5.84
C PHE A 16 35.68 0.42 6.78
N SER A 17 34.99 1.34 7.45
CA SER A 17 33.70 1.06 8.04
C SER A 17 32.77 0.71 6.88
N GLY A 18 32.63 -0.59 6.59
CA GLY A 18 31.50 -1.05 5.81
C GLY A 18 30.24 -0.56 6.50
N THR A 19 29.30 -0.02 5.74
CA THR A 19 27.94 0.21 6.22
C THR A 19 27.40 -1.12 6.69
N VAL A 20 27.36 -1.32 8.00
CA VAL A 20 26.50 -2.31 8.62
C VAL A 20 25.09 -1.81 8.35
N LEU A 21 24.40 -2.41 7.38
CA LEU A 21 22.95 -2.28 7.30
C LEU A 21 22.43 -2.82 8.62
N ALA A 22 21.91 -1.92 9.46
CA ALA A 22 21.24 -2.34 10.68
C ALA A 22 20.09 -3.26 10.26
N GLN A 23 20.14 -4.52 10.68
CA GLN A 23 19.06 -5.48 10.49
C GLN A 23 17.88 -5.03 11.35
N GLY A 24 17.00 -4.23 10.77
CA GLY A 24 15.90 -3.61 11.49
C GLY A 24 14.80 -3.18 10.54
N TRP A 25 13.59 -3.13 11.07
CA TRP A 25 12.46 -2.55 10.36
C TRP A 25 12.71 -1.06 10.17
N VAL A 26 12.55 -0.58 8.93
CA VAL A 26 12.67 0.83 8.56
C VAL A 26 11.31 1.33 8.10
N GLU A 27 11.00 2.57 8.47
CA GLU A 27 9.88 3.29 7.86
C GLU A 27 10.31 3.75 6.47
N PHE A 28 9.59 3.27 5.46
CA PHE A 28 9.77 3.68 4.07
C PHE A 28 8.64 4.64 3.70
N VAL A 29 8.98 5.73 3.02
CA VAL A 29 8.03 6.75 2.57
C VAL A 29 8.28 7.03 1.10
N ASP A 30 7.23 6.97 0.29
CA ASP A 30 7.27 7.38 -1.12
C ASP A 30 6.24 8.49 -1.33
N GLU A 31 6.72 9.73 -1.44
CA GLU A 31 5.87 10.91 -1.66
C GLU A 31 5.24 10.91 -3.06
N VAL A 32 5.87 10.26 -4.04
CA VAL A 32 5.31 10.15 -5.40
C VAL A 32 4.11 9.22 -5.36
N ASP A 33 4.22 8.08 -4.67
CA ASP A 33 3.15 7.09 -4.49
C ASP A 33 2.24 7.32 -3.29
N ARG A 34 2.51 8.38 -2.53
CA ARG A 34 1.67 8.91 -1.46
C ARG A 34 1.35 7.91 -0.36
N PHE A 35 2.37 7.17 0.08
CA PHE A 35 2.25 6.27 1.22
C PHE A 35 3.53 6.20 2.03
N GLY A 36 3.38 5.74 3.28
CA GLY A 36 4.49 5.18 4.04
C GLY A 36 4.09 3.87 4.69
N VAL A 37 5.08 3.01 4.94
CA VAL A 37 4.91 1.66 5.49
C VAL A 37 6.24 1.20 6.09
N ASN A 38 6.20 0.32 7.09
CA ASN A 38 7.43 -0.29 7.60
C ASN A 38 7.83 -1.49 6.73
N PHE A 39 9.04 -1.48 6.18
CA PHE A 39 9.64 -2.65 5.53
C PHE A 39 10.76 -3.24 6.40
N PRO A 40 11.13 -4.53 6.21
CA PRO A 40 12.28 -5.14 6.86
C PRO A 40 13.66 -4.66 6.39
N GLY A 41 13.70 -3.65 5.53
CA GLY A 41 14.87 -3.06 4.88
C GLY A 41 14.40 -2.14 3.75
N ASP A 42 15.33 -1.53 3.02
CA ASP A 42 14.98 -0.74 1.85
C ASP A 42 14.34 -1.64 0.77
N PRO A 43 13.13 -1.34 0.28
CA PRO A 43 12.48 -2.16 -0.73
C PRO A 43 13.10 -1.96 -2.11
N GLU A 44 13.15 -3.04 -2.90
CA GLU A 44 13.34 -2.97 -4.34
C GLU A 44 12.07 -2.43 -5.00
N ILE A 45 12.22 -1.55 -6.00
CA ILE A 45 11.10 -0.92 -6.70
C ILE A 45 11.09 -1.39 -8.15
N GLN A 46 9.96 -1.92 -8.59
CA GLN A 46 9.75 -2.36 -9.97
C GLN A 46 8.45 -1.78 -10.54
N GLU A 47 8.55 -1.19 -11.74
CA GLU A 47 7.39 -0.72 -12.50
C GLU A 47 6.77 -1.84 -13.35
N PHE A 48 5.46 -1.81 -13.53
CA PHE A 48 4.73 -2.75 -14.37
C PHE A 48 3.45 -2.15 -14.94
N SER A 49 2.86 -2.85 -15.91
CA SER A 49 1.53 -2.52 -16.45
C SER A 49 0.45 -3.37 -15.77
N TYR A 50 -0.51 -2.71 -15.14
CA TYR A 50 -1.64 -3.32 -14.46
C TYR A 50 -2.88 -3.35 -15.36
N THR A 51 -3.43 -4.54 -15.58
CA THR A 51 -4.73 -4.71 -16.25
C THR A 51 -5.85 -4.63 -15.22
N SER A 52 -6.82 -3.75 -15.44
CA SER A 52 -7.96 -3.53 -14.55
C SER A 52 -9.13 -4.48 -14.77
N GLU A 53 -10.23 -4.31 -14.03
CA GLU A 53 -11.43 -5.14 -14.17
C GLU A 53 -12.09 -4.95 -15.54
N PHE A 54 -11.99 -3.74 -16.08
CA PHE A 54 -12.51 -3.40 -17.40
C PHE A 54 -11.47 -3.53 -18.52
N ASN A 55 -10.34 -4.19 -18.26
CA ASN A 55 -9.23 -4.39 -19.20
C ASN A 55 -8.51 -3.09 -19.63
N ALA A 56 -8.66 -2.01 -18.87
CA ALA A 56 -7.83 -0.82 -19.05
C ALA A 56 -6.42 -1.09 -18.49
N ILE A 57 -5.41 -0.48 -19.10
CA ILE A 57 -4.00 -0.63 -18.70
C ILE A 57 -3.57 0.61 -17.93
N PHE A 58 -3.13 0.39 -16.69
CA PHE A 58 -2.67 1.44 -15.77
C PHE A 58 -1.19 1.22 -15.41
N PRO A 59 -0.43 2.28 -15.14
CA PRO A 59 0.89 2.13 -14.55
C PRO A 59 0.77 1.68 -13.10
N GLY A 60 1.67 0.78 -12.69
CA GLY A 60 1.80 0.36 -11.31
C GLY A 60 3.25 0.17 -10.90
N ARG A 61 3.48 0.19 -9.59
CA ARG A 61 4.78 -0.07 -8.95
C ARG A 61 4.62 -1.15 -7.90
N VAL A 62 5.61 -2.02 -7.75
CA VAL A 62 5.73 -2.93 -6.63
C VAL A 62 7.00 -2.62 -5.86
N TYR A 63 6.86 -2.55 -4.55
CA TYR A 63 7.91 -2.32 -3.57
C TYR A 63 8.09 -3.62 -2.81
N SER A 64 9.24 -4.29 -2.88
CA SER A 64 9.44 -5.62 -2.28
C SER A 64 10.68 -5.70 -1.40
N ALA A 65 10.57 -6.40 -0.27
CA ALA A 65 11.69 -6.72 0.60
C ALA A 65 11.53 -8.12 1.20
N GLU A 66 12.64 -8.72 1.63
CA GLU A 66 12.67 -10.10 2.12
C GLU A 66 13.48 -10.23 3.42
N ILE A 67 13.05 -11.13 4.30
CA ILE A 67 13.88 -11.64 5.41
C ILE A 67 13.83 -13.17 5.38
N GLY A 68 14.96 -13.79 5.04
CA GLY A 68 15.01 -15.24 4.92
C GLY A 68 14.06 -15.71 3.82
N THR A 69 13.04 -16.48 4.19
CA THR A 69 11.98 -16.99 3.30
C THR A 69 10.71 -16.14 3.33
N ASN A 70 10.63 -15.14 4.23
CA ASN A 70 9.47 -14.27 4.34
C ASN A 70 9.58 -13.13 3.34
N THR A 71 8.51 -12.87 2.60
CA THR A 71 8.43 -11.80 1.60
C THR A 71 7.40 -10.75 2.01
N TYR A 72 7.67 -9.51 1.67
CA TYR A 72 6.83 -8.35 1.98
C TYR A 72 6.76 -7.46 0.75
N SER A 73 5.56 -7.04 0.37
CA SER A 73 5.38 -6.15 -0.77
C SER A 73 4.23 -5.18 -0.61
N VAL A 74 4.40 -4.01 -1.22
CA VAL A 74 3.31 -3.06 -1.49
C VAL A 74 3.22 -2.90 -2.99
N THR A 75 2.06 -3.20 -3.56
CA THR A 75 1.74 -2.86 -4.95
C THR A 75 0.88 -1.59 -4.97
N VAL A 76 1.25 -0.62 -5.80
CA VAL A 76 0.52 0.61 -6.01
C VAL A 76 0.08 0.69 -7.47
N VAL A 77 -1.19 0.98 -7.71
CA VAL A 77 -1.75 1.19 -9.08
C VAL A 77 -2.29 2.60 -9.17
N HIS A 78 -1.92 3.31 -10.23
CA HIS A 78 -2.25 4.72 -10.41
C HIS A 78 -3.41 4.87 -11.41
N PHE A 79 -4.51 5.46 -10.96
CA PHE A 79 -5.72 5.68 -11.73
C PHE A 79 -5.95 7.15 -12.12
N ALA A 80 -4.98 8.05 -11.90
CA ALA A 80 -5.14 9.48 -12.17
C ALA A 80 -5.58 9.82 -13.62
N ASP A 81 -5.21 8.95 -14.57
CA ASP A 81 -5.58 9.07 -15.98
C ASP A 81 -6.80 8.21 -16.39
N ALA A 82 -7.56 7.65 -15.43
CA ALA A 82 -8.57 6.64 -15.72
C ALA A 82 -9.64 7.09 -16.69
N GLU A 83 -10.17 8.30 -16.56
CA GLU A 83 -11.17 8.83 -17.49
C GLU A 83 -10.61 8.90 -18.92
N ARG A 84 -9.44 9.52 -19.08
CA ARG A 84 -8.75 9.64 -20.37
C ARG A 84 -8.41 8.28 -20.99
N ILE A 85 -7.90 7.34 -20.19
CA ILE A 85 -7.55 5.98 -20.65
C ILE A 85 -8.80 5.28 -21.14
N HIS A 86 -9.88 5.32 -20.35
CA HIS A 86 -11.15 4.72 -20.74
C HIS A 86 -11.69 5.36 -22.02
N ASP A 87 -11.70 6.68 -22.14
CA ASP A 87 -12.20 7.37 -23.35
C ASP A 87 -11.45 6.98 -24.62
N ALA A 88 -10.17 6.64 -24.51
CA ALA A 88 -9.34 6.18 -25.62
C ALA A 88 -9.50 4.69 -25.96
N MET A 89 -10.17 3.88 -25.14
CA MET A 89 -10.36 2.45 -25.40
C MET A 89 -11.33 2.21 -26.54
N ASP A 90 -11.02 1.20 -27.38
CA ASP A 90 -12.01 0.65 -28.31
C ASP A 90 -13.09 -0.08 -27.52
N LYS A 91 -14.31 0.46 -27.56
CA LYS A 91 -15.43 0.05 -26.71
C LYS A 91 -16.58 -0.39 -27.57
N THR A 92 -17.19 -1.51 -27.19
CA THR A 92 -18.55 -1.80 -27.67
C THR A 92 -19.53 -0.79 -27.09
N ILE A 93 -20.70 -0.59 -27.73
CA ILE A 93 -21.75 0.32 -27.23
C ILE A 93 -22.19 -0.05 -25.80
N ALA A 94 -22.15 -1.34 -25.44
CA ALA A 94 -22.45 -1.80 -24.09
C ALA A 94 -21.39 -1.40 -23.04
N GLN A 95 -20.19 -1.00 -23.48
CA GLN A 95 -19.04 -0.60 -22.66
C GLN A 95 -18.72 0.90 -22.78
N SER A 96 -19.61 1.72 -23.36
CA SER A 96 -19.40 3.15 -23.56
C SER A 96 -20.08 4.04 -22.52
N GLY A 97 -20.38 3.51 -21.33
CA GLY A 97 -20.95 4.30 -20.24
C GLY A 97 -19.98 5.39 -19.77
N PRO A 98 -20.44 6.64 -19.55
CA PRO A 98 -19.56 7.76 -19.21
C PRO A 98 -18.86 7.62 -17.84
N SER A 99 -19.32 6.69 -17.00
CA SER A 99 -18.77 6.46 -15.66
C SER A 99 -17.98 5.15 -15.54
N ASN A 100 -17.61 4.52 -16.65
CA ASN A 100 -16.91 3.23 -16.62
C ASN A 100 -15.53 3.33 -15.95
N TRP A 101 -14.82 4.45 -16.11
CA TRP A 101 -13.57 4.70 -15.41
C TRP A 101 -13.76 4.67 -13.89
N LEU A 102 -14.86 5.26 -13.40
CA LEU A 102 -15.20 5.30 -11.97
C LEU A 102 -15.56 3.90 -11.46
N TYR A 103 -16.33 3.13 -12.24
CA TYR A 103 -16.69 1.76 -11.87
C TYR A 103 -15.46 0.85 -11.81
N ASP A 104 -14.53 1.00 -12.74
CA ASP A 104 -13.29 0.23 -12.79
C ASP A 104 -12.39 0.52 -11.59
N GLN A 105 -12.17 1.80 -11.30
CA GLN A 105 -11.41 2.22 -10.13
C GLN A 105 -12.07 1.70 -8.84
N ARG A 106 -13.41 1.82 -8.69
CA ARG A 106 -14.13 1.31 -7.51
C ARG A 106 -14.14 -0.22 -7.41
N ALA A 107 -14.08 -0.94 -8.52
CA ALA A 107 -14.00 -2.40 -8.55
C ALA A 107 -12.61 -2.93 -8.16
N SER A 108 -11.58 -2.08 -8.18
CA SER A 108 -10.18 -2.47 -8.00
C SER A 108 -9.91 -3.28 -6.71
N VAL A 109 -10.51 -2.89 -5.57
CA VAL A 109 -10.38 -3.62 -4.29
C VAL A 109 -10.97 -5.02 -4.40
N ALA A 110 -12.18 -5.15 -4.94
CA ALA A 110 -12.86 -6.42 -5.09
C ALA A 110 -12.15 -7.34 -6.10
N ARG A 111 -11.64 -6.76 -7.20
CA ARG A 111 -10.82 -7.45 -8.18
C ARG A 111 -9.54 -8.01 -7.54
N ALA A 112 -8.77 -7.18 -6.85
CA ALA A 112 -7.53 -7.61 -6.18
C ALA A 112 -7.82 -8.74 -5.17
N ALA A 113 -8.88 -8.62 -4.37
CA ALA A 113 -9.29 -9.67 -3.46
C ALA A 113 -9.68 -10.98 -4.18
N ARG A 114 -10.33 -10.89 -5.36
CA ARG A 114 -10.63 -12.07 -6.18
C ARG A 114 -9.37 -12.79 -6.64
N GLU A 115 -8.33 -12.06 -7.04
CA GLU A 115 -7.04 -12.66 -7.43
C GLU A 115 -6.44 -13.47 -6.28
N PHE A 116 -6.49 -12.96 -5.04
CA PHE A 116 -6.06 -13.73 -3.86
C PHE A 116 -6.91 -14.98 -3.63
N ARG A 117 -8.24 -14.85 -3.66
CA ARG A 117 -9.18 -15.97 -3.45
C ARG A 117 -9.04 -17.10 -4.47
N GLN A 118 -8.47 -16.80 -5.64
CA GLN A 118 -8.23 -17.77 -6.72
C GLN A 118 -6.86 -18.46 -6.64
N ARG A 119 -5.99 -18.05 -5.70
CA ARG A 119 -4.70 -18.72 -5.47
C ARG A 119 -4.92 -20.10 -4.86
N ASP A 120 -3.91 -20.95 -5.04
CA ASP A 120 -3.89 -22.28 -4.43
C ASP A 120 -3.60 -22.18 -2.92
N GLY A 121 -4.65 -22.35 -2.11
CA GLY A 121 -4.60 -22.21 -0.65
C GLY A 121 -5.99 -22.10 -0.02
N GLU A 122 -6.04 -22.16 1.29
CA GLU A 122 -7.26 -21.97 2.07
C GLU A 122 -7.38 -20.51 2.54
N VAL A 123 -8.48 -19.84 2.19
CA VAL A 123 -8.80 -18.51 2.73
C VAL A 123 -9.24 -18.67 4.18
N THR A 124 -8.43 -18.19 5.12
CA THR A 124 -8.67 -18.31 6.57
C THR A 124 -9.26 -17.04 7.19
N TYR A 125 -9.18 -15.91 6.48
CA TYR A 125 -9.83 -14.66 6.85
C TYR A 125 -10.15 -13.85 5.59
N ASP A 126 -11.34 -13.26 5.53
CA ASP A 126 -11.78 -12.38 4.45
C ASP A 126 -12.86 -11.45 4.99
N ALA A 127 -12.49 -10.19 5.25
CA ALA A 127 -13.39 -9.23 5.87
C ALA A 127 -13.09 -7.80 5.46
N TRP A 128 -14.08 -6.94 5.69
CA TRP A 128 -13.90 -5.49 5.66
C TRP A 128 -12.81 -5.05 6.65
N SER A 129 -12.00 -4.09 6.22
CA SER A 129 -10.92 -3.52 7.02
C SER A 129 -10.74 -2.04 6.67
N HIS A 130 -9.92 -1.35 7.44
CA HIS A 130 -9.49 0.01 7.12
C HIS A 130 -8.09 0.30 7.67
N ILE A 131 -7.38 1.21 7.02
CA ILE A 131 -6.17 1.86 7.54
C ILE A 131 -6.35 3.36 7.42
N ASP A 132 -6.12 4.09 8.51
CA ASP A 132 -6.41 5.54 8.57
C ASP A 132 -7.80 5.94 8.05
N ARG A 133 -8.75 5.01 8.22
CA ARG A 133 -10.14 5.07 7.75
C ARG A 133 -10.32 5.08 6.22
N VAL A 134 -9.26 4.84 5.45
CA VAL A 134 -9.38 4.35 4.06
C VAL A 134 -9.89 2.93 4.15
N GLU A 135 -11.09 2.72 3.62
CA GLU A 135 -11.74 1.42 3.64
C GLU A 135 -11.13 0.46 2.62
N GLY A 136 -11.27 -0.82 2.92
CA GLY A 136 -10.68 -1.86 2.11
C GLY A 136 -11.07 -3.26 2.55
N LEU A 137 -10.28 -4.22 2.13
CA LEU A 137 -10.40 -5.62 2.53
C LEU A 137 -9.11 -6.09 3.17
N GLN A 138 -9.23 -6.98 4.14
CA GLN A 138 -8.12 -7.75 4.66
C GLN A 138 -8.39 -9.23 4.40
N LEU A 139 -7.39 -9.92 3.84
CA LEU A 139 -7.44 -11.34 3.55
C LEU A 139 -6.27 -12.06 4.20
N GLN A 140 -6.49 -13.31 4.60
CA GLN A 140 -5.43 -14.22 5.03
C GLN A 140 -5.62 -15.57 4.36
N LEU A 141 -4.52 -16.17 3.95
CA LEU A 141 -4.48 -17.47 3.29
C LEU A 141 -3.48 -18.37 3.99
N THR A 142 -3.79 -19.65 4.11
CA THR A 142 -2.80 -20.72 4.30
C THR A 142 -2.51 -21.31 2.92
N ASN A 143 -1.28 -21.13 2.43
CA ASN A 143 -0.87 -21.58 1.11
C ASN A 143 -0.61 -23.10 1.09
N ALA A 144 -0.54 -23.69 -0.11
CA ALA A 144 -0.33 -25.13 -0.28
C ALA A 144 0.97 -25.68 0.37
N ASP A 145 2.01 -24.84 0.48
CA ASP A 145 3.28 -25.19 1.14
C ASP A 145 3.27 -24.97 2.67
N GLY A 146 2.13 -24.54 3.23
CA GLY A 146 1.93 -24.24 4.64
C GLY A 146 2.40 -22.84 5.07
N SER A 147 2.99 -22.04 4.19
CA SER A 147 3.21 -20.62 4.45
C SER A 147 1.87 -19.88 4.57
N ARG A 148 1.88 -18.68 5.16
CA ARG A 148 0.68 -17.87 5.36
C ARG A 148 0.83 -16.53 4.67
N THR A 149 -0.14 -16.18 3.85
CA THR A 149 -0.22 -14.89 3.18
C THR A 149 -1.19 -13.98 3.91
N PHE A 150 -0.80 -12.73 4.07
CA PHE A 150 -1.50 -11.69 4.78
C PHE A 150 -1.63 -10.48 3.85
N ALA A 151 -2.85 -10.16 3.43
CA ALA A 151 -3.11 -9.10 2.47
C ALA A 151 -4.01 -7.99 3.03
N GLY A 152 -3.70 -6.74 2.69
CA GLY A 152 -4.54 -5.56 2.94
C GLY A 152 -4.71 -4.78 1.65
N ILE A 153 -5.94 -4.43 1.28
CA ILE A 153 -6.28 -3.90 -0.04
C ILE A 153 -7.10 -2.62 0.15
N TYR A 154 -6.55 -1.47 -0.21
CA TYR A 154 -7.13 -0.16 0.10
C TYR A 154 -7.11 0.74 -1.14
N LEU A 155 -8.25 1.33 -1.49
CA LEU A 155 -8.34 2.35 -2.54
C LEU A 155 -8.46 3.72 -1.89
N ASN A 156 -7.44 4.57 -2.06
CA ASN A 156 -7.54 5.97 -1.70
C ASN A 156 -7.96 6.78 -2.93
N GLY A 157 -9.27 7.01 -3.05
CA GLY A 157 -9.86 7.70 -4.20
C GLY A 157 -9.47 9.18 -4.34
N ASN A 158 -9.06 9.87 -3.26
CA ASN A 158 -8.68 11.29 -3.37
C ASN A 158 -7.32 11.50 -4.03
N VAL A 159 -6.52 10.44 -4.12
CA VAL A 159 -5.22 10.45 -4.81
C VAL A 159 -5.15 9.41 -5.93
N ASP A 160 -6.31 8.89 -6.33
CA ASP A 160 -6.49 7.91 -7.41
C ASP A 160 -5.58 6.68 -7.33
N ARG A 161 -5.37 6.10 -6.15
CA ARG A 161 -4.42 5.00 -5.95
C ARG A 161 -5.00 3.81 -5.22
N LEU A 162 -4.80 2.63 -5.79
CA LEU A 162 -4.97 1.35 -5.09
C LEU A 162 -3.65 0.94 -4.46
N TYR A 163 -3.70 0.50 -3.21
CA TYR A 163 -2.59 -0.07 -2.46
C TYR A 163 -2.94 -1.50 -2.08
N VAL A 164 -2.07 -2.44 -2.42
CA VAL A 164 -2.16 -3.85 -2.04
C VAL A 164 -0.93 -4.20 -1.24
N LEU A 165 -1.10 -4.36 0.07
CA LEU A 165 -0.09 -4.91 0.96
C LEU A 165 -0.18 -6.43 0.88
N GLU A 166 0.95 -7.09 0.74
CA GLU A 166 1.06 -8.54 0.78
C GLU A 166 2.30 -8.93 1.57
N ALA A 167 2.13 -9.79 2.58
CA ALA A 167 3.24 -10.44 3.26
C ALA A 167 3.01 -11.95 3.29
N THR A 168 3.99 -12.72 2.83
CA THR A 168 3.98 -14.19 2.94
C THR A 168 5.06 -14.61 3.92
N VAL A 169 4.66 -15.33 4.96
CA VAL A 169 5.56 -15.78 6.02
C VAL A 169 5.48 -17.28 6.22
N ASP A 170 6.57 -17.91 6.61
CA ASP A 170 6.59 -19.34 6.92
C ASP A 170 5.54 -19.73 7.98
N ALA A 171 5.13 -21.00 7.96
CA ALA A 171 4.14 -21.58 8.89
C ALA A 171 4.43 -21.27 10.38
N ARG A 172 5.71 -21.19 10.74
CA ARG A 172 6.20 -21.00 12.13
C ARG A 172 6.65 -19.57 12.44
N SER A 173 6.70 -18.69 11.45
CA SER A 173 7.03 -17.28 11.67
C SER A 173 5.93 -16.58 12.48
N PRO A 174 6.23 -15.50 13.22
CA PRO A 174 5.18 -14.64 13.75
C PRO A 174 4.34 -14.03 12.61
N SER A 175 3.08 -13.70 12.88
CA SER A 175 2.27 -12.94 11.92
C SER A 175 2.92 -11.57 11.64
N PRO A 176 2.88 -11.06 10.40
CA PRO A 176 3.58 -9.85 9.98
C PRO A 176 2.85 -8.56 10.42
N GLY A 177 2.44 -8.45 11.69
CA GLY A 177 1.58 -7.37 12.18
C GLY A 177 2.20 -5.98 12.05
N LEU A 178 3.53 -5.86 12.23
CA LEU A 178 4.26 -4.59 12.04
C LEU A 178 4.13 -4.09 10.60
N PHE A 179 4.25 -4.96 9.61
CA PHE A 179 4.04 -4.61 8.20
C PHE A 179 2.57 -4.26 7.96
N GLN A 180 1.65 -5.18 8.29
CA GLN A 180 0.22 -5.06 7.98
C GLN A 180 -0.45 -3.78 8.51
N GLN A 181 -0.06 -3.32 9.70
CA GLN A 181 -0.72 -2.20 10.37
C GLN A 181 0.02 -0.87 10.20
N SER A 182 1.17 -0.86 9.53
CA SER A 182 2.03 0.33 9.43
C SER A 182 1.74 1.23 8.24
N LEU A 183 0.93 0.78 7.27
CA LEU A 183 0.56 1.63 6.14
C LEU A 183 -0.08 2.93 6.65
N TYR A 184 0.26 4.02 6.01
CA TYR A 184 -0.47 5.27 6.06
C TYR A 184 -0.42 5.95 4.69
N PHE A 185 -1.30 6.92 4.48
CA PHE A 185 -1.47 7.61 3.21
C PHE A 185 -1.04 9.06 3.34
N LEU A 186 -0.53 9.61 2.25
CA LEU A 186 -0.15 11.02 2.14
C LEU A 186 -1.09 11.78 1.21
N ASP A 187 -1.26 13.08 1.45
CA ASP A 187 -1.92 14.01 0.52
C ASP A 187 -0.95 14.56 -0.53
N ASP A 188 -1.38 15.59 -1.26
CA ASP A 188 -0.59 16.29 -2.25
C ASP A 188 0.61 17.03 -1.70
N GLU A 189 0.54 17.49 -0.46
CA GLU A 189 1.61 18.17 0.27
C GLU A 189 2.59 17.21 0.97
N GLY A 190 2.27 15.92 1.02
CA GLY A 190 3.10 14.91 1.70
C GLY A 190 2.75 14.73 3.18
N ASP A 191 1.63 15.30 3.64
CA ASP A 191 1.14 15.16 5.00
C ASP A 191 0.29 13.90 5.16
N ARG A 192 0.36 13.28 6.35
CA ARG A 192 -0.39 12.04 6.63
C ARG A 192 -1.88 12.32 6.72
N ILE A 193 -2.67 11.59 5.94
CA ILE A 193 -4.13 11.67 5.95
C ILE A 193 -4.73 10.65 6.92
N ARG A 194 -5.76 11.08 7.64
CA ARG A 194 -6.73 10.18 8.28
C ARG A 194 -8.16 10.65 8.02
N TYR A 195 -8.94 9.83 7.32
CA TYR A 195 -10.31 10.17 6.94
C TYR A 195 -11.30 10.11 8.10
N ARG A 196 -12.52 10.61 7.87
CA ARG A 196 -13.69 10.25 8.69
C ARG A 196 -14.36 9.02 8.08
N LEU A 197 -14.91 8.18 8.94
CA LEU A 197 -15.67 7.00 8.53
C LEU A 197 -17.11 7.14 8.99
N SER A 198 -18.04 6.78 8.13
CA SER A 198 -19.46 6.65 8.43
C SER A 198 -19.96 5.29 7.94
N THR A 199 -21.20 4.93 8.26
CA THR A 199 -21.85 3.74 7.68
C THR A 199 -22.04 3.84 6.16
N ASN A 200 -21.87 5.03 5.58
CA ASN A 200 -21.93 5.27 4.13
C ASN A 200 -20.54 5.32 3.48
N GLY A 201 -19.49 5.09 4.27
CA GLY A 201 -18.10 5.02 3.83
C GLY A 201 -17.21 6.17 4.33
N CYS A 202 -16.00 6.25 3.77
CA CYS A 202 -14.98 7.25 4.12
C CYS A 202 -15.12 8.58 3.36
N SER A 203 -14.82 9.69 4.03
CA SER A 203 -14.85 11.04 3.45
C SER A 203 -13.74 11.96 3.96
N VAL A 204 -13.32 12.90 3.10
CA VAL A 204 -12.53 14.09 3.48
C VAL A 204 -13.44 15.00 4.32
N HIS A 205 -12.87 15.76 5.27
CA HIS A 205 -13.61 16.74 6.06
C HIS A 205 -14.50 17.61 5.15
N PRO A 206 -15.84 17.59 5.28
CA PRO A 206 -16.62 18.68 4.73
C PRO A 206 -16.38 19.85 5.67
N ASP A 207 -15.76 20.93 5.22
CA ASP A 207 -16.07 22.21 5.83
C ASP A 207 -17.59 22.35 5.75
N ILE A 208 -18.24 22.27 6.91
CA ILE A 208 -19.67 22.46 7.24
C ILE A 208 -20.01 21.42 8.33
N GLU A 209 -19.90 21.88 9.57
CA GLU A 209 -20.61 21.33 10.71
C GLU A 209 -22.11 21.36 10.41
N PRO A 210 -22.90 20.29 10.68
CA PRO A 210 -24.34 20.44 10.70
C PRO A 210 -24.69 21.35 11.87
N ASP A 211 -25.22 22.51 11.54
CA ASP A 211 -25.81 23.47 12.47
C ASP A 211 -26.80 22.76 13.42
N ASN A 212 -26.39 22.61 14.68
CA ASN A 212 -27.22 22.05 15.74
C ASN A 212 -28.31 23.03 16.23
N SER A 213 -28.56 24.14 15.54
CA SER A 213 -29.63 25.08 15.88
C SER A 213 -31.03 24.64 15.44
N ALA A 214 -31.19 23.47 14.79
CA ALA A 214 -32.50 22.91 14.46
C ALA A 214 -33.10 21.98 15.54
N ILE A 215 -32.44 21.76 16.69
CA ILE A 215 -33.06 21.09 17.86
C ILE A 215 -33.71 22.14 18.78
N ALA A 216 -34.63 22.90 18.19
CA ALA A 216 -35.68 23.65 18.85
C ALA A 216 -36.71 23.89 17.73
N VAL A 217 -37.75 23.09 17.59
CA VAL A 217 -39.01 23.21 18.34
C VAL A 217 -39.83 21.96 17.99
N LEU A 218 -40.16 21.14 18.98
CA LEU A 218 -41.54 20.70 19.24
C LEU A 218 -41.56 19.86 20.51
N SER A 219 -41.68 20.56 21.64
CA SER A 219 -42.30 20.05 22.84
C SER A 219 -43.75 20.58 22.86
N ILE A 220 -44.69 19.70 23.19
CA ILE A 220 -46.10 19.95 23.57
C ILE A 220 -47.09 20.14 22.39
N ARG A 221 -47.78 19.06 21.99
CA ARG A 221 -49.15 18.74 22.47
C ARG A 221 -49.49 17.28 22.18
#